data_AF-A0A7S4LPX1-F1
#
_entry.id   AF-A0A7S4LPX1-F1
#
_cell.length_a   1.000
_cell.length_b   1.000
_cell.length_c   1.000
_cell.angle_alpha   90.00
_cell.angle_beta   90.00
_cell.angle_gamma   90.00
#
_symmetry.space_group_name_H-M   'P 1'
#
loop_
_entity.id
_entity.type
_entity.pdbx_description
1 polymer ?
#
loop_
_entity_poly.entity_id
_entity_poly.type
_entity_poly.pdbx_seq_one_letter_code
_entity_poly.pdbx_strand_id
1 'polypeptide(L)'
;AMDLHYAHGLPMATLYTFGKPRVGNVAFAKWYDTSPFVSWRVTHWRDPVPHLPMQSLGFQHDALESFYTEDSKTYRVCDDDPEDDSCSDQFEFDWSIEDHKHYLGILTGHHGCEWTPAPRNASREAGDLRRLHERLRQIDGPPRVVP
;
A
#
# COMPACT_ATOMS: atom_id res chain seq x y z
N ALA A 1 6.62 0.40 12.83
CA ALA A 1 5.37 1.10 13.18
C ALA A 1 4.83 0.62 14.53
N MET A 2 4.40 -0.64 14.65
CA MET A 2 3.90 -1.19 15.92
C MET A 2 4.87 -1.05 17.10
N ASP A 3 6.14 -1.40 16.92
CA ASP A 3 7.15 -1.27 17.97
C ASP A 3 7.35 0.19 18.43
N LEU A 4 7.41 1.13 17.49
CA LEU A 4 7.50 2.56 17.79
C LEU A 4 6.29 3.06 18.62
N HIS A 5 5.09 2.54 18.34
CA HIS A 5 3.91 2.88 19.11
C HIS A 5 3.90 2.19 20.48
N TYR A 6 4.14 0.89 20.53
CA TYR A 6 4.00 0.07 21.74
C TYR A 6 5.16 0.23 22.72
N ALA A 7 6.40 0.22 22.23
CA ALA A 7 7.61 0.31 23.05
C ALA A 7 7.98 1.77 23.38
N HIS A 8 7.67 2.72 22.50
CA HIS A 8 8.08 4.11 22.65
C HIS A 8 6.94 5.12 22.81
N GLY A 9 5.67 4.68 22.76
CA GLY A 9 4.51 5.55 22.97
C GLY A 9 4.36 6.64 21.91
N LEU A 10 4.97 6.46 20.73
CA LEU A 10 4.91 7.46 19.67
C LEU A 10 3.48 7.50 19.08
N PRO A 11 2.85 8.69 19.00
CA PRO A 11 1.52 8.81 18.44
C PRO A 11 1.59 8.56 16.93
N MET A 12 0.73 7.68 16.44
CA MET A 12 0.57 7.41 15.02
C MET A 12 -0.93 7.44 14.71
N ALA A 13 -1.32 8.23 13.71
CA ALA A 13 -2.71 8.32 13.29
C ALA A 13 -3.01 7.35 12.15
N THR A 14 -2.13 7.34 11.13
CA THR A 14 -2.27 6.53 9.93
C THR A 14 -0.91 5.94 9.55
N LEU A 15 -0.89 4.67 9.18
CA LEU A 15 0.22 3.99 8.55
C LEU A 15 -0.13 3.68 7.11
N TYR A 16 0.78 3.99 6.20
CA TYR A 16 0.69 3.60 4.80
C TYR A 16 1.81 2.65 4.46
N THR A 17 1.45 1.53 3.86
CA THR A 17 2.41 0.57 3.30
C THR A 17 2.16 0.41 1.81
N PHE A 18 3.22 0.16 1.03
CA PHE A 18 3.14 0.02 -0.42
C PHE A 18 3.69 -1.35 -0.81
N GLY A 19 2.88 -2.16 -1.48
CA GLY A 19 3.27 -3.52 -1.89
C GLY A 19 3.66 -4.40 -0.72
N LYS A 20 3.03 -4.20 0.44
CA LYS A 20 3.38 -4.93 1.66
C LYS A 20 3.06 -6.42 1.48
N PRO A 21 4.00 -7.34 1.77
CA PRO A 21 3.72 -8.77 1.84
C PRO A 21 2.85 -9.12 3.06
N ARG A 22 2.29 -10.32 3.10
CA ARG A 22 1.68 -10.88 4.31
C ARG A 22 2.76 -11.01 5.40
N VAL A 23 2.43 -10.58 6.62
CA VAL A 23 3.43 -10.47 7.71
C VAL A 23 3.24 -11.55 8.78
N GLY A 24 2.02 -12.03 8.97
CA GLY A 24 1.70 -12.99 10.01
C GLY A 24 0.54 -13.89 9.61
N ASN A 25 0.14 -14.73 10.55
CA ASN A 25 -1.02 -15.59 10.40
C ASN A 25 -2.33 -14.85 10.70
N VAL A 26 -3.46 -15.56 10.55
CA VAL A 26 -4.81 -15.04 10.85
C VAL A 26 -4.92 -14.41 12.25
N ALA A 27 -4.27 -14.99 13.27
CA ALA A 27 -4.32 -14.45 14.62
C ALA A 27 -3.57 -13.11 14.73
N PHE A 28 -2.41 -13.00 14.08
CA PHE A 28 -1.66 -11.75 14.00
C PHE A 28 -2.40 -10.67 13.22
N ALA A 29 -2.97 -11.02 12.05
CA ALA A 29 -3.75 -10.09 11.23
C ALA A 29 -4.92 -9.48 12.03
N LYS A 30 -5.73 -10.33 12.67
CA LYS A 30 -6.85 -9.89 13.51
C LYS A 30 -6.41 -9.03 14.70
N TRP A 31 -5.28 -9.36 15.33
CA TRP A 31 -4.73 -8.51 16.40
C TRP A 31 -4.27 -7.16 15.84
N TYR A 32 -3.61 -7.16 14.68
CA TYR A 32 -3.13 -5.95 14.05
C TYR A 32 -4.28 -5.01 13.61
N ASP A 33 -5.43 -5.55 13.18
CA ASP A 33 -6.64 -4.75 12.89
C ASP A 33 -7.21 -4.04 14.14
N THR A 34 -6.83 -4.44 15.35
CA THR A 34 -7.20 -3.75 16.60
C THR A 34 -6.26 -2.60 16.97
N SER A 35 -5.28 -2.29 16.12
CA SER A 35 -4.32 -1.21 16.36
C SER A 35 -5.01 0.14 16.53
N PRO A 36 -4.50 1.05 17.37
CA PRO A 36 -5.12 2.35 17.64
C PRO A 36 -4.94 3.38 16.51
N PHE A 37 -4.50 2.93 15.33
CA PHE A 37 -4.23 3.75 14.15
C PHE A 37 -4.78 3.04 12.92
N VAL A 38 -5.07 3.82 11.87
CA VAL A 38 -5.52 3.27 10.59
C VAL A 38 -4.31 2.72 9.83
N SER A 39 -4.36 1.47 9.37
CA SER A 39 -3.31 0.86 8.54
C SER A 39 -3.84 0.63 7.14
N TRP A 40 -3.35 1.41 6.17
CA TRP A 40 -3.64 1.22 4.77
C TRP A 40 -2.56 0.37 4.10
N ARG A 41 -2.98 -0.72 3.46
CA ARG A 41 -2.17 -1.42 2.48
C ARG A 41 -2.49 -0.90 1.08
N VAL A 42 -1.54 -0.20 0.47
CA VAL A 42 -1.65 0.25 -0.93
C VAL A 42 -1.03 -0.81 -1.83
N THR A 43 -1.85 -1.39 -2.70
CA THR A 43 -1.46 -2.41 -3.69
C THR A 43 -1.63 -1.85 -5.09
N HIS A 44 -0.92 -2.42 -6.07
CA HIS A 44 -0.92 -1.92 -7.44
C HIS A 44 -0.93 -3.07 -8.44
N TRP A 45 -2.02 -3.14 -9.20
CA TRP A 45 -2.23 -4.05 -10.31
C TRP A 45 -1.72 -5.47 -10.02
N ARG A 46 -0.71 -5.94 -10.77
CA ARG A 46 -0.19 -7.30 -10.70
C ARG A 46 1.11 -7.39 -9.89
N ASP A 47 1.26 -6.54 -8.88
CA ASP A 47 2.39 -6.63 -7.96
C ASP A 47 2.42 -8.00 -7.27
N PRO A 48 3.49 -8.81 -7.43
CA PRO A 48 3.59 -10.12 -6.79
C PRO A 48 3.74 -10.07 -5.27
N VAL A 49 4.24 -8.98 -4.69
CA VAL A 49 4.69 -8.96 -3.29
C VAL A 49 3.54 -9.12 -2.29
N PRO A 50 2.37 -8.47 -2.44
CA PRO A 50 1.19 -8.72 -1.61
C PRO A 50 0.77 -10.20 -1.58
N HIS A 51 1.06 -11.00 -2.61
CA HIS A 51 0.69 -12.41 -2.65
C HIS A 51 1.65 -13.33 -1.87
N LEU A 52 2.68 -12.77 -1.23
CA LEU A 52 3.70 -13.52 -0.51
C LEU A 52 3.74 -13.15 0.98
N PRO A 53 4.08 -14.09 1.87
CA PRO A 53 4.01 -15.55 1.68
C PRO A 53 2.58 -16.00 1.34
N MET A 54 2.43 -17.19 0.74
CA MET A 54 1.13 -17.69 0.27
C MET A 54 0.13 -17.92 1.42
N GLN A 55 -1.16 -17.70 1.14
CA GLN A 55 -2.25 -18.01 2.09
C GLN A 55 -2.26 -19.49 2.51
N SER A 56 -1.89 -20.39 1.60
CA SER A 56 -1.79 -21.83 1.85
C SER A 56 -0.75 -22.21 2.93
N LEU A 57 0.17 -21.30 3.25
CA LEU A 57 1.13 -21.43 4.35
C LEU A 57 0.58 -20.86 5.68
N GLY A 58 -0.67 -20.42 5.71
CA GLY A 58 -1.36 -19.89 6.89
C GLY A 58 -1.14 -18.39 7.13
N PHE A 59 -0.60 -17.66 6.16
CA PHE A 59 -0.40 -16.22 6.22
C PHE A 59 -1.65 -15.46 5.78
N GLN A 60 -1.93 -14.32 6.40
CA GLN A 60 -3.05 -13.46 6.05
C GLN A 60 -2.67 -11.99 6.20
N HIS A 61 -3.25 -11.15 5.36
CA HIS A 61 -3.19 -9.70 5.46
C HIS A 61 -4.06 -9.11 6.57
N ASP A 62 -3.76 -7.86 6.93
CA ASP A 62 -4.68 -6.95 7.63
C ASP A 62 -5.82 -6.52 6.70
N ALA A 63 -6.98 -6.13 7.26
CA ALA A 63 -8.22 -6.05 6.48
C ALA A 63 -8.24 -4.94 5.40
N LEU A 64 -7.60 -3.81 5.66
CA LEU A 64 -7.82 -2.59 4.89
C LEU A 64 -6.85 -2.41 3.71
N GLU A 65 -7.39 -2.49 2.49
CA GLU A 65 -6.65 -2.38 1.24
C GLU A 65 -7.15 -1.22 0.36
N SER A 66 -6.20 -0.50 -0.24
CA SER A 66 -6.43 0.43 -1.36
C SER A 66 -5.73 -0.12 -2.60
N PHE A 67 -6.50 -0.74 -3.49
CA PHE A 67 -6.02 -1.38 -4.70
C PHE A 67 -6.08 -0.43 -5.90
N TYR A 68 -4.94 -0.16 -6.53
CA TYR A 68 -4.83 0.69 -7.72
C TYR A 68 -4.75 -0.11 -9.03
N THR A 69 -5.37 0.42 -10.08
CA THR A 69 -5.26 -0.08 -11.45
C THR A 69 -3.88 0.19 -12.06
N GLU A 70 -3.54 -0.50 -13.15
CA GLU A 70 -2.22 -0.42 -13.85
C GLU A 70 -1.74 1.01 -14.13
N ASP A 71 -2.66 1.92 -14.51
CA ASP A 71 -2.30 3.31 -14.81
C ASP A 71 -2.28 4.22 -13.56
N SER A 72 -2.52 3.63 -12.39
CA SER A 72 -2.63 4.31 -11.10
C SER A 72 -3.64 5.47 -11.09
N LYS A 73 -4.66 5.49 -11.96
CA LYS A 73 -5.67 6.59 -11.99
C LYS A 73 -6.88 6.31 -11.13
N THR A 74 -7.28 5.06 -11.00
CA THR A 74 -8.43 4.64 -10.20
C THR A 74 -7.99 3.71 -9.07
N TYR A 75 -8.79 3.67 -8.00
CA TYR A 75 -8.59 2.72 -6.92
C TYR A 75 -9.91 2.15 -6.43
N ARG A 76 -9.83 0.98 -5.81
CA ARG A 76 -10.88 0.34 -5.03
C ARG A 76 -10.41 0.25 -3.58
N VAL A 77 -11.35 0.42 -2.65
CA VAL A 77 -11.13 0.12 -1.24
C VAL A 77 -11.77 -1.25 -0.97
N CYS A 78 -11.01 -2.16 -0.37
CA CYS A 78 -11.51 -3.41 0.18
C CYS A 78 -11.27 -3.39 1.69
N ASP A 79 -12.34 -3.47 2.47
CA ASP A 79 -12.34 -3.38 3.94
C ASP A 79 -13.15 -4.49 4.63
N ASP A 80 -13.87 -5.32 3.87
CA ASP A 80 -14.72 -6.39 4.38
C ASP A 80 -14.03 -7.76 4.42
N ASP A 81 -13.12 -8.04 3.47
CA ASP A 81 -12.33 -9.29 3.38
C ASP A 81 -10.83 -8.98 3.27
N PRO A 82 -9.97 -9.48 4.19
CA PRO A 82 -8.53 -9.25 4.13
C PRO A 82 -7.82 -9.78 2.88
N GLU A 83 -8.44 -10.73 2.16
CA GLU A 83 -7.92 -11.35 0.94
C GLU A 83 -8.97 -11.28 -0.20
N ASP A 84 -9.61 -10.12 -0.35
CA ASP A 84 -10.69 -9.88 -1.31
C ASP A 84 -10.27 -10.08 -2.78
N ASP A 85 -10.98 -10.98 -3.49
CA ASP A 85 -10.74 -11.34 -4.90
C ASP A 85 -11.16 -10.26 -5.91
N SER A 86 -11.71 -9.13 -5.44
CA SER A 86 -11.97 -7.93 -6.23
C SER A 86 -10.85 -6.88 -6.12
N CYS A 87 -9.91 -7.08 -5.19
CA CYS A 87 -8.70 -6.25 -4.99
C CYS A 87 -7.44 -6.99 -5.48
N SER A 88 -6.29 -6.88 -4.81
CA SER A 88 -5.06 -7.49 -5.30
C SER A 88 -5.16 -9.00 -5.47
N ASP A 89 -5.88 -9.72 -4.61
CA ASP A 89 -5.94 -11.19 -4.61
C ASP A 89 -6.58 -11.79 -5.88
N GLN A 90 -7.18 -10.96 -6.74
CA GLN A 90 -7.66 -11.36 -8.08
C GLN A 90 -6.57 -11.90 -9.01
N PHE A 91 -5.28 -11.62 -8.73
CA PHE A 91 -4.15 -12.05 -9.54
C PHE A 91 -3.36 -13.18 -8.88
N GLU A 92 -3.64 -14.44 -9.23
CA GLU A 92 -2.94 -15.57 -8.60
C GLU A 92 -1.54 -15.88 -9.18
N PHE A 93 -1.31 -15.68 -10.49
CA PHE A 93 -0.07 -16.14 -11.15
C PHE A 93 0.48 -15.23 -12.26
N ASP A 94 -0.31 -14.25 -12.73
CA ASP A 94 0.08 -13.34 -13.81
C ASP A 94 0.63 -12.03 -13.20
N TRP A 95 1.84 -12.11 -12.65
CA TRP A 95 2.48 -11.03 -11.89
C TRP A 95 3.55 -10.26 -12.67
N SER A 96 3.78 -9.01 -12.28
CA SER A 96 4.81 -8.13 -12.83
C SER A 96 5.57 -7.41 -11.72
N ILE A 97 6.89 -7.62 -11.68
CA ILE A 97 7.79 -6.86 -10.79
C ILE A 97 7.79 -5.36 -11.14
N GLU A 98 7.38 -4.99 -12.35
CA GLU A 98 7.27 -3.58 -12.71
C GLU A 98 6.15 -2.87 -11.95
N ASP A 99 5.06 -3.59 -11.66
CA ASP A 99 3.93 -3.06 -10.88
C ASP A 99 4.31 -2.87 -9.41
N HIS A 100 5.26 -3.67 -8.90
CA HIS A 100 5.82 -3.49 -7.56
C HIS A 100 6.66 -2.21 -7.41
N LYS A 101 7.16 -1.63 -8.52
CA LYS A 101 8.02 -0.43 -8.46
C LYS A 101 7.24 0.88 -8.52
N HIS A 102 5.93 0.81 -8.80
CA HIS A 102 5.11 1.98 -9.04
C HIS A 102 3.92 2.00 -8.08
N TYR A 103 3.81 3.05 -7.27
CA TYR A 103 2.59 3.31 -6.50
C TYR A 103 2.17 4.73 -6.70
N LEU A 104 0.86 4.92 -6.82
CA LEU A 104 0.29 6.24 -6.96
C LEU A 104 0.87 7.00 -8.18
N GLY A 105 1.24 6.26 -9.23
CA GLY A 105 1.86 6.79 -10.44
C GLY A 105 3.20 7.48 -10.17
N ILE A 106 3.93 7.03 -9.15
CA ILE A 106 5.27 7.47 -8.76
C ILE A 106 6.16 6.23 -8.71
N LEU A 107 7.37 6.32 -9.26
CA LEU A 107 8.38 5.28 -9.15
C LEU A 107 8.94 5.28 -7.72
N THR A 108 8.67 4.22 -6.96
CA THR A 108 9.11 4.05 -5.56
C THR A 108 10.24 3.03 -5.41
N GLY A 109 10.60 2.32 -6.48
CA GLY A 109 11.73 1.38 -6.49
C GLY A 109 13.10 2.06 -6.44
N HIS A 110 14.18 1.26 -6.56
CA HIS A 110 15.57 1.72 -6.48
C HIS A 110 15.89 2.96 -7.34
N HIS A 111 15.34 3.03 -8.56
CA HIS A 111 15.52 4.16 -9.48
C HIS A 111 14.70 5.41 -9.12
N GLY A 112 13.76 5.32 -8.17
CA GLY A 112 13.06 6.46 -7.59
C GLY A 112 13.91 7.26 -6.59
N CYS A 113 14.98 6.66 -6.07
CA CYS A 113 15.97 7.32 -5.20
C CYS A 113 17.18 7.84 -5.99
N GLU A 114 17.21 7.65 -7.31
CA GLU A 114 18.28 8.15 -8.16
C GLU A 114 18.15 9.68 -8.22
N TRP A 115 18.89 10.34 -7.33
CA TRP A 115 19.13 11.76 -7.37
C TRP A 115 19.88 12.08 -8.66
N THR A 116 19.15 12.22 -9.77
CA THR A 116 19.67 12.98 -10.89
C THR A 116 19.82 14.41 -10.38
N PRO A 117 21.00 15.05 -10.47
CA PRO A 117 21.08 16.47 -10.18
C PRO A 117 20.09 17.14 -11.10
N ALA A 118 18.99 17.59 -10.51
CA ALA A 118 18.06 18.49 -11.12
C ALA A 118 18.87 19.52 -11.92
N PRO A 119 18.67 19.69 -13.24
CA PRO A 119 19.12 20.92 -13.87
C PRO A 119 18.59 22.07 -13.01
N ARG A 120 19.39 23.12 -12.79
CA ARG A 120 19.28 24.18 -11.77
C ARG A 120 17.90 24.88 -11.60
N ASN A 121 16.87 24.43 -12.33
CA ASN A 121 15.48 24.84 -12.31
C ASN A 121 14.47 23.71 -11.97
N ALA A 122 14.85 22.59 -11.33
CA ALA A 122 13.88 21.51 -11.07
C ALA A 122 13.13 21.70 -9.74
N SER A 123 11.89 22.15 -9.87
CA SER A 123 10.80 22.11 -8.89
C SER A 123 10.16 20.71 -8.71
N ARG A 124 10.85 19.63 -9.12
CA ARG A 124 10.24 18.29 -9.30
C ARG A 124 10.12 17.46 -8.02
N GLU A 125 11.17 17.35 -7.19
CA GLU A 125 11.15 16.48 -5.99
C GLU A 125 10.13 16.94 -4.91
N ALA A 126 10.05 18.25 -4.67
CA ALA A 126 9.01 18.82 -3.81
C ALA A 126 7.60 18.65 -4.40
N GLY A 127 7.49 18.49 -5.73
CA GLY A 127 6.25 18.18 -6.43
C GLY A 127 5.80 16.74 -6.21
N ASP A 128 6.71 15.77 -6.27
CA ASP A 128 6.38 14.35 -6.12
C ASP A 128 5.93 14.00 -4.70
N LEU A 129 6.59 14.54 -3.66
CA LEU A 129 6.16 14.35 -2.27
C LEU A 129 4.81 15.04 -1.98
N ARG A 130 4.56 16.22 -2.55
CA ARG A 130 3.26 16.89 -2.45
C ARG A 130 2.17 16.08 -3.14
N ARG A 131 2.44 15.58 -4.35
CA ARG A 131 1.52 14.73 -5.12
C ARG A 131 1.23 13.42 -4.40
N LEU A 132 2.24 12.80 -3.78
CA LEU A 132 2.07 11.62 -2.94
C LEU A 132 1.10 11.91 -1.79
N HIS A 133 1.38 12.98 -1.03
CA HIS A 133 0.54 13.39 0.10
C HIS A 133 -0.90 13.71 -0.30
N GLU A 134 -1.10 14.41 -1.42
CA GLU A 134 -2.43 14.70 -1.96
C GLU A 134 -3.18 13.43 -2.36
N ARG A 135 -2.49 12.44 -2.92
CA ARG A 135 -3.08 11.15 -3.29
C ARG A 135 -3.42 10.29 -2.08
N LEU A 136 -2.55 10.25 -1.06
CA LEU A 136 -2.84 9.53 0.18
C LEU A 136 -4.07 10.10 0.90
N ARG A 137 -4.22 11.44 0.91
CA ARG A 137 -5.43 12.09 1.43
C ARG A 137 -6.72 11.71 0.71
N GLN A 138 -6.66 11.22 -0.54
CA GLN A 138 -7.85 10.72 -1.22
C GLN A 138 -8.29 9.37 -0.64
N ILE A 139 -7.33 8.56 -0.16
CA ILE A 139 -7.58 7.26 0.47
C ILE A 139 -8.15 7.46 1.88
N ASP A 140 -7.63 8.43 2.65
CA ASP A 140 -8.15 8.80 3.98
C ASP A 140 -9.57 9.42 3.99
N GLY A 141 -10.16 9.70 2.82
CA GLY A 141 -11.53 10.19 2.71
C GLY A 141 -12.58 9.06 2.81
N PRO A 142 -13.88 9.38 2.94
CA PRO A 142 -14.92 8.34 2.88
C PRO A 142 -14.80 7.57 1.56
N PRO A 143 -14.94 6.22 1.57
CA PRO A 143 -14.72 5.39 0.39
C PRO A 143 -15.60 5.88 -0.76
N ARG A 144 -14.95 6.35 -1.84
CA ARG A 144 -15.65 6.60 -3.09
C ARG A 144 -15.82 5.25 -3.77
N VAL A 145 -16.97 4.62 -3.57
CA VAL A 145 -17.43 3.57 -4.48
C VAL A 145 -17.68 4.25 -5.83
N VAL A 146 -16.75 4.08 -6.76
CA VAL A 146 -16.95 4.50 -8.15
C VAL A 146 -17.70 3.35 -8.85
N PRO A 147 -18.82 3.64 -9.55
CA PRO A 147 -19.68 2.63 -10.14
C PRO A 147 -18.98 1.75 -11.19
#